data_AF-A0A5M3VPJ1-F1
#
_entry.id   AF-A0A5M3VPJ1-F1
#
_cell.length_a   1.000
_cell.length_b   1.000
_cell.length_c   1.000
_cell.angle_alpha   90.00
_cell.angle_beta   90.00
_cell.angle_gamma   90.00
#
_symmetry.space_group_name_H-M   'P 1'
#
loop_
_entity.id
_entity.type
_entity.pdbx_description
1 polymer ?
#
loop_
_entity_poly.entity_id
_entity_poly.type
_entity_poly.pdbx_seq_one_letter_code
_entity_poly.pdbx_strand_id
1 'polypeptide(L)' 'MSSSVRVEVDGEVFDVVARGDRPGQYDYAWISGPNPGYGFGSARSDGGASTMADHEAAIRSFLAQVDPETGYIE' A
#
# COMPACT_ATOMS: atom_id res chain seq x y z
N MET A 1 -10.56 1.79 -16.85
CA MET A 1 -10.07 2.71 -15.81
C MET A 1 -9.63 1.84 -14.65
N SER A 2 -8.36 1.87 -14.26
CA SER A 2 -7.94 1.21 -13.03
C SER A 2 -8.52 2.01 -11.88
N SER A 3 -9.35 1.40 -11.04
CA SER A 3 -9.89 2.07 -9.86
C SER A 3 -8.78 2.20 -8.81
N SER A 4 -8.55 3.42 -8.33
CA SER A 4 -7.70 3.68 -7.17
C SER A 4 -8.54 4.10 -5.97
N VAL A 5 -8.06 3.80 -4.77
CA VAL A 5 -8.62 4.27 -3.50
C VAL A 5 -7.52 4.89 -2.66
N ARG A 6 -7.83 5.99 -1.98
CA ARG A 6 -6.90 6.67 -1.08
C ARG A 6 -7.09 6.14 0.33
N VAL A 7 -5.99 5.75 0.97
CA VAL A 7 -5.97 5.18 2.31
C VAL A 7 -5.01 5.99 3.17
N GLU A 8 -5.45 6.39 4.36
CA GLU A 8 -4.65 7.13 5.33
C GLU A 8 -4.43 6.25 6.56
N VAL A 9 -3.17 6.08 6.97
CA VAL A 9 -2.76 5.25 8.11
C VAL A 9 -1.65 5.99 8.85
N ASP A 10 -1.85 6.21 10.15
CA ASP A 10 -0.84 6.83 11.02
C ASP A 10 -0.32 8.19 10.51
N GLY A 11 -1.17 8.95 9.79
CA GLY A 11 -0.85 10.24 9.18
C GLY A 11 -0.20 10.15 7.80
N GLU A 12 0.13 8.94 7.34
CA GLU A 12 0.67 8.68 6.01
C GLU A 12 -0.44 8.30 5.03
N VAL A 13 -0.28 8.72 3.78
CA VAL A 13 -1.30 8.61 2.74
C VAL A 13 -0.79 7.81 1.55
N PHE A 14 -1.59 6.81 1.17
CA PHE A 14 -1.30 5.90 0.08
C PHE A 14 -2.41 5.93 -0.97
N ASP A 15 -2.02 5.89 -2.24
CA ASP A 15 -2.92 5.53 -3.33
C ASP A 15 -2.80 4.03 -3.59
N VAL A 16 -3.91 3.31 -3.42
CA VAL A 16 -3.99 1.86 -3.60
C VAL A 16 -4.71 1.56 -4.91
N VAL A 17 -4.03 0.81 -5.78
CA VAL A 17 -4.54 0.44 -7.10
C VAL A 17 -4.62 -1.06 -7.20
N ALA A 18 -5.81 -1.59 -7.51
CA ALA A 18 -5.94 -3.00 -7.87
C ALA A 18 -5.23 -3.26 -9.21
N ARG A 19 -4.37 -4.28 -9.26
CA ARG A 19 -3.69 -4.72 -10.49
C ARG A 19 -4.66 -5.46 -11.41
N GLY A 20 -5.52 -4.69 -12.07
CA GLY A 20 -6.34 -5.11 -13.20
C GLY A 20 -7.22 -6.34 -12.93
N ASP A 21 -7.13 -7.33 -13.82
CA ASP A 21 -7.93 -8.56 -13.88
C ASP A 21 -7.53 -9.63 -12.85
N ARG A 22 -6.64 -9.28 -11.92
CA ARG A 22 -6.15 -10.19 -10.89
C ARG A 22 -6.64 -9.75 -9.51
N PRO A 23 -7.79 -10.27 -9.06
CA PRO A 23 -8.26 -10.01 -7.70
C PRO A 23 -7.19 -10.38 -6.67
N GLY A 24 -7.07 -9.58 -5.62
CA GLY A 24 -6.10 -9.79 -4.56
C GLY A 24 -4.71 -9.23 -4.84
N GLN A 25 -4.44 -8.64 -6.00
CA GLN A 25 -3.17 -7.96 -6.29
C GLN A 25 -3.32 -6.44 -6.29
N TYR A 26 -2.43 -5.77 -5.56
CA TYR A 26 -2.50 -4.33 -5.34
C TYR A 26 -1.12 -3.68 -5.37
N ASP A 27 -1.08 -2.47 -5.91
CA ASP A 27 0.02 -1.52 -5.79
C ASP A 27 -0.35 -0.44 -4.78
N TYR A 28 0.57 -0.11 -3.89
CA TYR A 28 0.44 0.95 -2.89
C TYR A 28 1.51 1.99 -3.18
N ALA A 29 1.12 3.16 -3.67
CA ALA A 29 2.00 4.28 -3.87
C ALA A 29 1.97 5.18 -2.63
N TRP A 30 3.12 5.41 -1.99
CA TRP A 30 3.24 6.28 -0.83
C TRP A 30 3.30 7.75 -1.29
N ILE A 31 2.23 8.50 -1.04
CA ILE A 31 2.05 9.86 -1.57
C ILE A 31 2.61 10.93 -0.64
N SER A 32 2.45 10.76 0.67
CA SER A 32 2.99 11.68 1.69
C SER A 32 4.43 11.35 2.11
N GLY A 33 4.95 10.20 1.70
CA GLY A 33 6.25 9.70 2.13
C GLY A 33 7.42 10.55 1.64
N PRO A 34 8.58 10.45 2.30
CA PRO A 34 9.76 11.26 1.98
C PRO A 34 10.37 10.97 0.60
N ASN A 35 10.04 9.81 0.02
CA ASN A 35 10.62 9.29 -1.22
C ASN A 35 9.56 9.24 -2.34
N PRO A 36 9.51 10.22 -3.26
CA PRO A 36 8.52 10.24 -4.33
C PRO A 36 8.58 9.00 -5.23
N GLY A 37 7.41 8.39 -5.46
CA GLY A 37 7.28 7.17 -6.27
C GLY A 37 7.65 5.89 -5.53
N TYR A 38 7.94 5.96 -4.24
CA TYR A 38 8.15 4.78 -3.40
C TYR A 38 6.83 4.17 -2.94
N GLY A 39 6.89 2.92 -2.50
CA GLY A 39 5.70 2.13 -2.19
C GLY A 39 6.00 0.63 -2.23
N PHE A 40 4.95 -0.17 -2.28
CA PHE A 40 5.07 -1.62 -2.30
C PHE A 40 3.91 -2.27 -3.06
N GLY A 41 4.09 -3.55 -3.40
CA GLY A 41 3.03 -4.39 -3.97
C GLY A 41 2.63 -5.48 -2.99
N SER A 42 1.35 -5.87 -3.01
CA SER A 42 0.86 -7.02 -2.23
C SER A 42 0.04 -7.95 -3.12
N ALA A 43 0.09 -9.24 -2.82
CA ALA A 43 -0.75 -10.27 -3.43
C ALA A 43 -1.35 -11.16 -2.35
N ARG A 44 -2.67 -11.34 -2.35
CA ARG A 44 -3.34 -12.34 -1.51
C ARG A 44 -3.22 -13.72 -2.13
N SER A 45 -2.83 -14.71 -1.32
CA SER A 45 -2.69 -16.11 -1.77
C SER A 45 -4.01 -16.78 -2.12
N ASP A 46 -5.12 -16.33 -1.53
CA ASP A 46 -6.47 -16.84 -1.80
C ASP A 46 -7.11 -16.23 -3.06
N GLY A 47 -6.46 -15.23 -3.68
CA GLY A 47 -7.01 -14.50 -4.82
C GLY A 47 -8.27 -13.72 -4.49
N GLY A 48 -8.62 -13.52 -3.22
CA GLY A 48 -9.75 -12.71 -2.79
C GLY A 48 -9.45 -11.22 -2.92
N ALA A 49 -10.48 -10.39 -3.07
CA ALA A 49 -10.31 -8.95 -2.95
C ALA A 49 -9.97 -8.58 -1.49
N SER A 50 -9.03 -7.65 -1.30
CA SER A 50 -8.75 -7.05 0.00
C SER A 50 -9.87 -6.11 0.42
N THR A 51 -10.17 -6.12 1.71
CA THR A 51 -11.02 -5.12 2.37
C THR A 51 -10.21 -3.87 2.69
N MET A 52 -10.88 -2.78 3.10
CA MET A 52 -10.19 -1.59 3.59
C MET A 52 -9.28 -1.89 4.79
N ALA A 53 -9.75 -2.72 5.73
CA ALA A 53 -8.95 -3.12 6.88
C ALA A 53 -7.69 -3.92 6.48
N ASP A 54 -7.76 -4.74 5.43
CA ASP A 54 -6.58 -5.44 4.89
C ASP A 54 -5.57 -4.44 4.32
N HIS A 55 -6.02 -3.39 3.63
CA HIS A 55 -5.15 -2.34 3.10
C HIS A 55 -4.46 -1.55 4.22
N GLU A 56 -5.22 -1.15 5.24
CA GLU A 56 -4.67 -0.44 6.40
C GLU A 56 -3.63 -1.30 7.15
N ALA A 57 -3.90 -2.60 7.33
CA ALA A 57 -2.98 -3.53 7.98
C ALA A 57 -1.69 -3.74 7.16
N ALA A 58 -1.80 -3.84 5.84
CA ALA A 58 -0.65 -3.96 4.94
C ALA A 58 0.23 -2.69 4.98
N ILE A 59 -0.38 -1.50 4.93
CA ILE A 59 0.31 -0.22 5.01
C ILE A 59 1.01 -0.07 6.36
N ARG A 60 0.33 -0.36 7.48
CA ARG A 60 0.96 -0.28 8.81
C ARG A 60 2.15 -1.23 8.94
N SER A 61 2.03 -2.43 8.39
CA SER A 61 3.12 -3.41 8.39
C SER A 61 4.32 -2.95 7.55
N PHE A 62 4.08 -2.26 6.44
CA PHE A 62 5.12 -1.63 5.63
C PHE A 62 5.81 -0.49 6.40
N LEU A 63 5.03 0.44 6.98
CA LEU A 63 5.58 1.58 7.74
C LEU A 63 6.40 1.13 8.96
N ALA A 64 6.02 0.03 9.61
CA ALA A 64 6.76 -0.52 10.74
C ALA A 64 8.15 -1.08 10.37
N GLN A 65 8.40 -1.37 9.08
CA GLN A 65 9.69 -1.82 8.56
C GLN A 65 10.52 -0.65 7.99
N VAL A 66 9.91 0.52 7.80
CA VAL A 66 10.58 1.69 7.25
C VAL A 66 11.39 2.36 8.34
N ASP A 67 12.67 2.61 8.05
CA ASP A 67 13.50 3.49 8.85
C ASP A 67 12.99 4.95 8.71
N PRO A 68 12.64 5.62 9.80
CA PRO A 68 12.13 7.00 9.77
C PRO A 68 13.18 8.03 9.32
N GLU A 69 14.48 7.74 9.40
CA GLU A 69 15.54 8.65 8.96
C GLU A 69 15.70 8.64 7.43
N THR A 70 15.62 7.46 6.82
CA THR A 70 15.84 7.30 5.36
C THR A 70 14.56 7.18 4.55
N GLY A 71 13.46 6.73 5.16
CA GLY A 71 12.19 6.47 4.48
C GLY A 71 12.19 5.21 3.61
N TYR A 72 13.12 4.29 3.84
CA TYR A 72 13.24 2.99 3.17
C TYR A 72 13.11 1.84 4.17
N ILE A 73 12.76 0.64 3.69
CA ILE A 73 12.74 -0.57 4.51
C ILE A 73 14.17 -1.00 4.88
N GLU A 74 14.38 -1.43 6.13
CA GLU A 74 15.61 -2.10 6.63
C GLU A 74 15.38 -3.57 7.06
#